data_AF-A0A5J5I1W5-F1
#
_entry.id   AF-A0A5J5I1W5-F1
#
_cell.length_a   1.000
_cell.length_b   1.000
_cell.length_c   1.000
_cell.angle_alpha   90.00
_cell.angle_beta   90.00
_cell.angle_gamma   90.00
#
_symmetry.space_group_name_H-M   'P 1'
#
loop_
_entity.id
_entity.type
_entity.pdbx_description
1 polymer ?
#
loop_
_entity_poly.entity_id
_entity_poly.type
_entity_poly.pdbx_seq_one_letter_code
_entity_poly.pdbx_strand_id
1 'polypeptide(L)'
;MYYFTRWNERISFRRRSRCIVARRYTRERVALVKPFVLQITGFHNSGKTTFLQKLLLELKEKGFHTVTIKHHGHGGKPDIVEDTDSARHVSSGARASLVEGGGRMILQAEPFEWSLSEKLEFMSWFHPDFIIIEGHKHEDYPKVVFIRNQEDVPLLRQLTNIQLVLYEDEPLEDCQHQSFHRNECKAMEWLVKYLTAKQDT
;
A
#
# COMPACT_ATOMS: atom_id res chain seq x y z
N MET A 1 -41.10 63.00 -10.53
CA MET A 1 -41.71 61.91 -9.75
C MET A 1 -40.62 61.25 -8.93
N TYR A 2 -40.63 61.59 -7.64
CA TYR A 2 -40.00 60.99 -6.45
C TYR A 2 -38.61 60.28 -6.49
N TYR A 3 -37.64 61.02 -5.93
CA TYR A 3 -36.65 60.71 -4.88
C TYR A 3 -35.69 59.50 -4.97
N PHE A 4 -34.42 59.90 -5.14
CA PHE A 4 -33.20 59.46 -4.46
C PHE A 4 -33.39 59.07 -2.97
N THR A 5 -32.79 57.94 -2.55
CA THR A 5 -32.05 57.86 -1.27
C THR A 5 -30.85 56.92 -1.41
N ARG A 6 -29.67 57.54 -1.38
CA ARG A 6 -28.40 56.99 -0.91
C ARG A 6 -28.42 56.95 0.63
N TRP A 7 -27.41 56.31 1.23
CA TRP A 7 -26.89 56.36 2.62
C TRP A 7 -26.76 54.91 3.16
N ASN A 8 -25.61 54.23 3.21
CA ASN A 8 -24.21 54.55 3.58
C ASN A 8 -24.01 54.79 5.08
N GLU A 9 -23.47 53.81 5.80
CA GLU A 9 -22.62 53.98 7.01
C GLU A 9 -21.85 52.66 7.25
N ARG A 10 -20.58 52.59 7.69
CA ARG A 10 -19.48 53.53 7.85
C ARG A 10 -18.27 52.71 8.38
N ILE A 11 -17.06 53.17 8.03
CA ILE A 11 -15.85 53.22 8.87
C ILE A 11 -15.11 51.88 9.13
N SER A 12 -14.00 51.60 8.42
CA SER A 12 -12.60 52.02 8.64
C SER A 12 -11.84 51.17 9.68
N PHE A 13 -10.66 50.63 9.32
CA PHE A 13 -9.36 51.09 9.82
C PHE A 13 -8.24 50.06 9.53
N ARG A 14 -7.22 50.52 8.78
CA ARG A 14 -5.78 50.21 8.83
C ARG A 14 -5.21 48.78 8.99
N ARG A 15 -4.26 48.57 8.05
CA ARG A 15 -2.84 48.11 8.20
C ARG A 15 -2.53 46.63 8.47
N ARG A 16 -1.81 46.10 7.48
CA ARG A 16 -0.63 45.23 7.55
C ARG A 16 -0.78 43.94 8.36
N SER A 17 -0.84 42.84 7.65
CA SER A 17 0.03 41.69 7.94
C SER A 17 0.33 40.95 6.65
N ARG A 18 1.60 40.64 6.47
CA ARG A 18 2.15 39.80 5.41
C ARG A 18 1.26 38.56 5.26
N CYS A 19 0.45 38.50 4.22
CA CYS A 19 -0.10 37.22 3.81
C CYS A 19 1.05 36.50 3.13
N ILE A 20 1.56 35.48 3.84
CA ILE A 20 2.56 34.53 3.40
C ILE A 20 2.28 34.21 1.94
N VAL A 21 3.28 34.44 1.10
CA VAL A 21 3.29 34.03 -0.30
C VAL A 21 2.74 32.61 -0.32
N ALA A 22 1.55 32.44 -0.89
CA ALA A 22 1.08 31.12 -1.29
C ALA A 22 2.20 30.59 -2.17
N ARG A 23 3.02 29.67 -1.63
CA ARG A 23 3.94 28.90 -2.43
C ARG A 23 3.04 28.18 -3.41
N ARG A 24 2.90 28.77 -4.60
CA ARG A 24 2.56 28.05 -5.81
C ARG A 24 3.56 26.91 -5.81
N TYR A 25 3.09 25.73 -5.41
CA TYR A 25 3.76 24.49 -5.76
C TYR A 25 3.67 24.44 -7.28
N THR A 26 4.65 25.07 -7.92
CA THR A 26 4.96 24.85 -9.31
C THR A 26 5.09 23.34 -9.46
N ARG A 27 4.34 22.77 -10.40
CA ARG A 27 4.55 21.42 -10.95
C ARG A 27 5.94 21.35 -11.57
N GLU A 28 6.99 21.48 -10.77
CA GLU A 28 8.27 20.88 -11.09
C GLU A 28 8.00 19.38 -11.08
N ARG A 29 8.34 18.73 -12.18
CA ARG A 29 8.27 17.29 -12.30
C ARG A 29 9.17 16.71 -11.21
N VAL A 30 8.61 16.41 -10.03
CA VAL A 30 9.13 15.34 -9.19
C VAL A 30 9.11 14.17 -10.14
N ALA A 31 10.30 13.68 -10.55
CA ALA A 31 10.38 12.43 -11.25
C ALA A 31 9.57 11.45 -10.40
N LEU A 32 8.47 10.92 -10.94
CA LEU A 32 7.71 9.88 -10.29
C LEU A 32 8.67 8.70 -10.21
N VAL A 33 9.40 8.58 -9.10
CA VAL A 33 10.12 7.36 -8.78
C VAL A 33 9.05 6.31 -8.73
N LYS A 34 9.07 5.42 -9.73
CA LYS A 34 8.08 4.36 -9.82
C LYS A 34 8.30 3.47 -8.60
N PRO A 35 7.27 3.24 -7.77
CA PRO A 35 7.45 2.42 -6.58
C PRO A 35 7.95 1.04 -6.96
N PHE A 36 8.85 0.50 -6.13
CA PHE A 36 9.27 -0.88 -6.27
C PHE A 36 8.15 -1.80 -5.74
N VAL A 37 7.75 -2.77 -6.55
CA VAL A 37 6.66 -3.70 -6.22
C VAL A 37 7.27 -5.03 -5.76
N LEU A 38 6.88 -5.48 -4.58
CA LEU A 38 7.28 -6.78 -4.01
C LEU A 38 6.04 -7.61 -3.69
N GLN A 39 6.07 -8.91 -3.99
CA GLN A 39 5.03 -9.84 -3.53
C GLN A 39 5.49 -10.65 -2.33
N ILE A 40 4.57 -10.86 -1.39
CA ILE A 40 4.67 -11.81 -0.30
C ILE A 40 3.64 -12.92 -0.56
N THR A 41 4.13 -14.14 -0.80
CA THR A 41 3.29 -15.27 -1.21
C THR A 41 3.59 -16.54 -0.42
N GLY A 42 2.66 -17.49 -0.42
CA GLY A 42 2.69 -18.72 0.35
C GLY A 42 1.30 -19.10 0.85
N PHE A 43 1.12 -20.34 1.28
CA PHE A 43 -0.18 -20.86 1.72
C PHE A 43 -0.72 -20.19 2.99
N HIS A 44 -2.01 -20.34 3.27
CA HIS A 44 -2.62 -19.82 4.49
C HIS A 44 -1.85 -20.33 5.74
N ASN A 45 -1.80 -19.51 6.80
CA ASN A 45 -1.05 -19.79 8.03
C ASN A 45 0.47 -19.99 7.87
N SER A 46 1.10 -19.54 6.78
CA SER A 46 2.56 -19.64 6.62
C SER A 46 3.39 -18.57 7.37
N GLY A 47 2.74 -17.64 8.07
CA GLY A 47 3.41 -16.54 8.79
C GLY A 47 3.62 -15.24 7.99
N LYS A 48 3.08 -15.15 6.76
CA LYS A 48 3.18 -13.95 5.89
C LYS A 48 2.79 -12.65 6.60
N THR A 49 1.61 -12.62 7.21
CA THR A 49 1.07 -11.40 7.85
C THR A 49 2.00 -10.90 8.96
N THR A 50 2.49 -11.81 9.80
CA THR A 50 3.42 -11.48 10.89
C THR A 50 4.74 -10.95 10.36
N PHE A 51 5.30 -11.59 9.33
CA PHE A 51 6.54 -11.12 8.71
C PHE A 51 6.36 -9.76 8.01
N LEU A 52 5.25 -9.58 7.29
CA LEU A 52 4.93 -8.32 6.61
C LEU A 52 4.79 -7.17 7.62
N GLN A 53 4.15 -7.38 8.76
CA GLN A 53 4.07 -6.37 9.82
C GLN A 53 5.46 -5.93 10.31
N LYS A 54 6.37 -6.89 10.53
CA LYS A 54 7.76 -6.59 10.92
C LYS A 54 8.49 -5.82 9.82
N LEU A 55 8.35 -6.23 8.56
CA LEU A 55 8.94 -5.54 7.42
C LEU A 55 8.43 -4.09 7.31
N LEU A 56 7.13 -3.86 7.47
CA LEU A 56 6.55 -2.51 7.43
C LEU A 56 7.10 -1.62 8.55
N LEU A 57 7.33 -2.17 9.74
CA LEU A 57 7.94 -1.44 10.85
C LEU A 57 9.38 -1.04 10.51
N GLU A 58 10.20 -1.99 10.05
CA GLU A 58 11.60 -1.75 9.66
C GLU A 58 11.74 -0.71 8.55
N LEU A 59 10.89 -0.78 7.51
CA LEU A 59 10.88 0.19 6.42
C LEU A 59 10.45 1.57 6.89
N LYS A 60 9.45 1.65 7.76
CA LYS A 60 9.00 2.90 8.36
C LYS A 60 10.10 3.54 9.22
N GLU A 61 10.81 2.76 10.03
CA GLU A 61 11.93 3.25 10.85
C GLU A 61 13.08 3.81 10.01
N LYS A 62 13.22 3.31 8.77
CA LYS A 62 14.19 3.81 7.78
C LYS A 62 13.67 4.99 6.95
N GLY A 63 12.44 5.45 7.20
CA GLY A 63 11.85 6.62 6.54
C GLY A 63 11.15 6.34 5.22
N PHE A 64 10.95 5.07 4.85
CA PHE A 64 10.26 4.72 3.61
C PHE A 64 8.73 4.73 3.77
N HIS A 65 8.05 5.21 2.75
CA HIS A 65 6.60 5.15 2.59
C HIS A 65 6.22 3.85 1.88
N THR A 66 5.46 3.00 2.55
CA THR A 66 5.00 1.72 2.00
C THR A 66 3.49 1.67 1.98
N VAL A 67 2.93 1.15 0.89
CA VAL A 67 1.52 0.79 0.80
C VAL A 67 1.36 -0.70 0.54
N THR A 68 0.22 -1.25 0.92
CA THR A 68 -0.03 -2.69 0.81
C THR A 68 -1.28 -2.99 -0.02
N ILE A 69 -1.24 -4.11 -0.75
CA ILE A 69 -2.39 -4.70 -1.42
C ILE A 69 -2.54 -6.12 -0.90
N LYS A 70 -3.70 -6.48 -0.35
CA LYS A 70 -3.98 -7.85 0.09
C LYS A 70 -5.03 -8.48 -0.81
N HIS A 71 -4.71 -9.64 -1.39
CA HIS A 71 -5.64 -10.42 -2.19
C HIS A 71 -6.31 -11.51 -1.34
N HIS A 72 -7.64 -11.59 -1.37
CA HIS A 72 -8.39 -12.67 -0.72
C HIS A 72 -8.47 -13.88 -1.65
N GLY A 73 -7.52 -14.80 -1.51
CA GLY A 73 -7.33 -15.93 -2.42
C GLY A 73 -8.41 -17.03 -2.41
N HIS A 74 -9.41 -16.95 -1.54
CA HIS A 74 -10.51 -17.92 -1.48
C HIS A 74 -11.82 -17.42 -2.11
N GLY A 75 -11.82 -16.21 -2.69
CA GLY A 75 -13.06 -15.55 -3.12
C GLY A 75 -13.86 -15.03 -1.92
N GLY A 76 -14.54 -13.91 -2.12
CA GLY A 76 -15.30 -13.24 -1.05
C GLY A 76 -14.88 -11.78 -0.87
N LYS A 77 -15.78 -11.02 -0.24
CA LYS A 77 -15.52 -9.63 0.12
C LYS A 77 -14.70 -9.60 1.41
N PRO A 78 -13.80 -8.62 1.58
CA PRO A 78 -13.20 -8.34 2.88
C PRO A 78 -14.29 -8.07 3.93
N ASP A 79 -14.00 -8.40 5.19
CA ASP A 79 -14.88 -8.06 6.29
C ASP A 79 -15.09 -6.54 6.35
N ILE A 80 -16.35 -6.11 6.19
CA ILE A 80 -16.76 -4.72 6.33
C ILE A 80 -17.44 -4.59 7.69
N VAL A 81 -17.16 -3.51 8.42
CA VAL A 81 -17.99 -3.15 9.57
C VAL A 81 -19.36 -2.76 9.03
N GLU A 82 -20.30 -3.69 9.13
CA GLU A 82 -21.68 -3.45 8.77
C GLU A 82 -22.26 -2.33 9.66
N ASP A 83 -23.19 -1.56 9.10
CA ASP A 83 -23.92 -0.49 9.80
C ASP A 83 -23.22 0.86 10.01
N THR A 84 -22.14 1.14 9.26
CA THR A 84 -21.61 2.50 9.12
C THR A 84 -22.34 3.30 8.03
N ASP A 85 -22.41 4.63 8.14
CA ASP A 85 -23.01 5.48 7.09
C ASP A 85 -22.34 5.28 5.72
N SER A 86 -21.01 5.04 5.70
CA SER A 86 -20.29 4.69 4.48
C SER A 86 -20.73 3.38 3.84
N ALA A 87 -20.96 2.34 4.66
CA ALA A 87 -21.47 1.08 4.17
C ALA A 87 -22.89 1.24 3.62
N ARG A 88 -23.71 2.07 4.28
CA ARG A 88 -25.07 2.41 3.83
C ARG A 88 -25.09 3.19 2.52
N HIS A 89 -24.17 4.15 2.32
CA HIS A 89 -24.06 4.87 1.03
C HIS A 89 -23.82 3.91 -0.12
N VAL A 90 -22.87 2.99 0.08
CA VAL A 90 -22.47 2.01 -0.92
C VAL A 90 -23.58 1.00 -1.19
N SER A 91 -24.23 0.46 -0.16
CA SER A 91 -25.39 -0.42 -0.34
C SER A 91 -26.61 0.28 -0.94
N SER A 92 -26.69 1.61 -0.83
CA SER A 92 -27.71 2.45 -1.47
C SER A 92 -27.39 2.82 -2.93
N GLY A 93 -26.29 2.30 -3.50
CA GLY A 93 -25.93 2.45 -4.91
C GLY A 93 -24.76 3.38 -5.20
N ALA A 94 -24.12 3.97 -4.19
CA ALA A 94 -22.85 4.68 -4.41
C ALA A 94 -21.77 3.68 -4.86
N ARG A 95 -21.04 4.02 -5.94
CA ARG A 95 -19.96 3.18 -6.44
C ARG A 95 -18.75 3.14 -5.49
N ALA A 96 -18.55 4.22 -4.75
CA ALA A 96 -17.58 4.32 -3.69
C ALA A 96 -18.06 5.31 -2.61
N SER A 97 -17.60 5.12 -1.37
CA SER A 97 -17.77 6.05 -0.26
C SER A 97 -16.43 6.22 0.46
N LEU A 98 -16.03 7.48 0.68
CA LEU A 98 -14.84 7.86 1.42
C LEU A 98 -15.24 8.59 2.70
N VAL A 99 -14.75 8.13 3.84
CA VAL A 99 -14.89 8.80 5.14
C VAL A 99 -13.53 9.31 5.57
N GLU A 100 -13.46 10.56 6.01
CA GLU A 100 -12.23 11.19 6.49
C GLU A 100 -12.40 11.91 7.83
N GLY A 101 -11.32 11.96 8.60
CA GLY A 101 -11.26 12.69 9.86
C GLY A 101 -9.93 12.48 10.58
N GLY A 102 -9.37 13.53 11.17
CA GLY A 102 -8.11 13.45 11.93
C GLY A 102 -6.90 12.94 11.12
N GLY A 103 -6.87 13.21 9.80
CA GLY A 103 -5.79 12.75 8.91
C GLY A 103 -5.87 11.26 8.53
N ARG A 104 -7.00 10.60 8.79
CA ARG A 104 -7.26 9.21 8.37
C ARG A 104 -8.37 9.19 7.34
N MET A 105 -8.27 8.23 6.41
CA MET A 105 -9.29 7.98 5.40
C MET A 105 -9.64 6.49 5.37
N ILE A 106 -10.91 6.19 5.15
CA ILE A 106 -11.41 4.84 4.87
C ILE A 106 -12.19 4.93 3.56
N LEU A 107 -11.78 4.14 2.56
CA LEU A 107 -12.42 4.05 1.26
C LEU A 107 -13.08 2.67 1.12
N GLN A 108 -14.38 2.67 0.83
CA GLN A 108 -15.14 1.48 0.44
C GLN A 108 -15.63 1.66 -0.99
N ALA A 109 -15.50 0.63 -1.83
CA ALA A 109 -16.01 0.62 -3.20
C ALA A 109 -16.62 -0.76 -3.53
N GLU A 110 -17.76 -0.76 -4.22
CA GLU A 110 -18.52 -1.96 -4.63
C GLU A 110 -18.42 -2.18 -6.16
N PRO A 111 -18.76 -3.38 -6.64
CA PRO A 111 -17.87 -4.21 -7.43
C PRO A 111 -17.49 -3.56 -8.76
N PHE A 112 -16.18 -3.44 -8.95
CA PHE A 112 -15.54 -3.27 -10.23
C PHE A 112 -14.42 -4.30 -10.27
N GLU A 113 -14.24 -4.99 -11.40
CA GLU A 113 -13.13 -5.92 -11.56
C GLU A 113 -11.86 -5.14 -11.84
N TRP A 114 -11.22 -4.63 -10.79
CA TRP A 114 -9.93 -3.95 -10.92
C TRP A 114 -8.85 -5.01 -11.21
N SER A 115 -8.18 -4.85 -12.35
CA SER A 115 -6.91 -5.53 -12.62
C SER A 115 -5.87 -5.17 -11.56
N LEU A 116 -4.82 -5.99 -11.41
CA LEU A 116 -3.72 -5.64 -10.52
C LEU A 116 -3.04 -4.33 -10.95
N SER A 117 -2.91 -4.08 -12.25
CA SER A 117 -2.32 -2.85 -12.79
C SER A 117 -3.09 -1.60 -12.36
N GLU A 118 -4.43 -1.62 -12.43
CA GLU A 118 -5.27 -0.50 -11.98
C GLU A 118 -5.15 -0.27 -10.47
N LYS A 119 -5.05 -1.35 -9.67
CA LYS A 119 -4.79 -1.23 -8.23
C LYS A 119 -3.43 -0.59 -7.97
N LEU A 120 -2.38 -1.03 -8.68
CA LEU A 120 -1.03 -0.46 -8.53
C LEU A 120 -0.99 1.02 -8.91
N GLU A 121 -1.67 1.40 -10.00
CA GLU A 121 -1.79 2.80 -10.40
C GLU A 121 -2.49 3.63 -9.33
N PHE A 122 -3.63 3.16 -8.83
CA PHE A 122 -4.35 3.82 -7.74
C PHE A 122 -3.51 3.96 -6.48
N MET A 123 -2.81 2.89 -6.06
CA MET A 123 -1.95 2.92 -4.88
C MET A 123 -0.71 3.82 -5.07
N SER A 124 -0.30 4.09 -6.31
CA SER A 124 0.82 4.99 -6.62
C SER A 124 0.49 6.46 -6.32
N TRP A 125 -0.79 6.84 -6.22
CA TRP A 125 -1.20 8.20 -5.82
C TRP A 125 -0.80 8.56 -4.39
N PHE A 126 -0.49 7.57 -3.55
CA PHE A 126 0.06 7.79 -2.21
C PHE A 126 1.57 8.09 -2.22
N HIS A 127 2.19 8.18 -3.40
CA HIS A 127 3.62 8.39 -3.60
C HIS A 127 4.50 7.46 -2.74
N PRO A 128 4.26 6.13 -2.74
CA PRO A 128 5.07 5.21 -1.96
C PRO A 128 6.45 4.98 -2.59
N ASP A 129 7.42 4.61 -1.76
CA ASP A 129 8.67 3.99 -2.22
C ASP A 129 8.41 2.51 -2.59
N PHE A 130 7.59 1.83 -1.79
CA PHE A 130 7.30 0.40 -1.96
C PHE A 130 5.79 0.12 -2.01
N ILE A 131 5.39 -0.74 -2.95
CA ILE A 131 4.08 -1.40 -2.92
C ILE A 131 4.29 -2.88 -2.59
N ILE A 132 3.74 -3.33 -1.46
CA ILE A 132 3.83 -4.74 -1.06
C ILE A 132 2.50 -5.45 -1.28
N ILE A 133 2.52 -6.49 -2.12
CA ILE A 133 1.34 -7.29 -2.43
C ILE A 133 1.37 -8.58 -1.62
N GLU A 134 0.41 -8.78 -0.72
CA GLU A 134 0.14 -10.08 -0.10
C GLU A 134 -0.81 -10.88 -0.99
N GLY A 135 -0.28 -11.88 -1.70
CA GLY A 135 -1.03 -12.71 -2.66
C GLY A 135 -0.67 -12.43 -4.12
N HIS A 136 -1.66 -12.58 -5.03
CA HIS A 136 -1.45 -12.50 -6.49
C HIS A 136 -0.31 -13.40 -7.00
N LYS A 137 -0.15 -14.60 -6.43
CA LYS A 137 1.08 -15.39 -6.51
C LYS A 137 1.63 -15.66 -7.92
N HIS A 138 0.77 -15.68 -8.94
CA HIS A 138 1.14 -15.96 -10.34
C HIS A 138 1.56 -14.72 -11.14
N GLU A 139 1.52 -13.53 -10.56
CA GLU A 139 2.06 -12.32 -11.19
C GLU A 139 3.59 -12.33 -11.19
N ASP A 140 4.20 -11.66 -12.15
CA ASP A 140 5.65 -11.74 -12.40
C ASP A 140 6.47 -10.64 -11.69
N TYR A 141 6.01 -10.18 -10.52
CA TYR A 141 6.79 -9.24 -9.71
C TYR A 141 7.82 -9.98 -8.85
N PRO A 142 8.92 -9.30 -8.44
CA PRO A 142 9.87 -9.84 -7.46
C PRO A 142 9.12 -10.33 -6.22
N LYS A 143 9.37 -11.57 -5.78
CA LYS A 143 8.57 -12.19 -4.72
C LYS A 143 9.37 -12.93 -3.66
N VAL A 144 8.86 -12.85 -2.43
CA VAL A 144 9.25 -13.66 -1.27
C VAL A 144 8.23 -14.78 -1.11
N VAL A 145 8.69 -16.04 -1.10
CA VAL A 145 7.82 -17.22 -0.98
C VAL A 145 8.00 -17.85 0.39
N PHE A 146 6.89 -18.07 1.09
CA PHE A 146 6.84 -18.79 2.36
C PHE A 146 6.50 -20.25 2.11
N ILE A 147 7.33 -21.14 2.63
CA ILE A 147 7.20 -22.60 2.58
C ILE A 147 7.06 -23.09 4.02
N ARG A 148 5.95 -23.75 4.35
CA ARG A 148 5.73 -24.25 5.72
C ARG A 148 6.46 -25.56 5.94
N ASN A 149 6.27 -26.48 5.00
CA ASN A 149 6.77 -27.84 5.06
C ASN A 149 7.18 -28.32 3.65
N GLN A 150 7.66 -29.57 3.56
CA GLN A 150 8.09 -30.17 2.30
C GLN A 150 6.97 -30.29 1.24
N GLU A 151 5.71 -30.38 1.67
CA GLU A 151 4.56 -30.46 0.75
C GLU A 151 4.32 -29.14 -0.02
N ASP A 152 4.77 -28.02 0.56
CA ASP A 152 4.66 -26.71 -0.07
C ASP A 152 5.77 -26.46 -1.12
N VAL A 153 6.88 -27.22 -1.10
CA VAL A 153 8.04 -27.03 -1.98
C VAL A 153 7.71 -27.04 -3.48
N PRO A 154 6.81 -27.89 -4.00
CA PRO A 154 6.37 -27.85 -5.40
C PRO A 154 5.82 -26.48 -5.84
N LEU A 155 5.38 -25.63 -4.90
CA LEU A 155 4.97 -24.25 -5.19
C LEU A 155 6.10 -23.46 -5.85
N LEU A 156 7.36 -23.66 -5.44
CA LEU A 156 8.52 -22.94 -5.99
C LEU A 156 8.67 -23.16 -7.50
N ARG A 157 8.27 -24.33 -8.01
CA ARG A 157 8.31 -24.66 -9.44
C ARG A 157 7.20 -24.01 -10.26
N GLN A 158 6.16 -23.50 -9.60
CA GLN A 158 4.99 -22.88 -10.22
C GLN A 158 5.06 -21.36 -10.25
N LEU A 159 6.04 -20.78 -9.57
CA LEU A 159 6.18 -19.34 -9.39
C LEU A 159 7.42 -18.83 -10.11
N THR A 160 7.34 -17.61 -10.63
CA THR A 160 8.44 -16.93 -11.31
C THR A 160 9.03 -15.85 -10.41
N ASN A 161 10.19 -15.29 -10.78
CA ASN A 161 10.76 -14.09 -10.15
C ASN A 161 10.94 -14.17 -8.62
N ILE A 162 11.24 -15.38 -8.11
CA ILE A 162 11.49 -15.64 -6.69
C ILE A 162 12.85 -15.05 -6.31
N GLN A 163 12.83 -14.11 -5.36
CA GLN A 163 14.03 -13.46 -4.83
C GLN A 163 14.49 -14.09 -3.52
N LEU A 164 13.53 -14.53 -2.70
CA LEU A 164 13.79 -15.06 -1.38
C LEU A 164 12.76 -16.13 -1.01
N VAL A 165 13.22 -17.19 -0.36
CA VAL A 165 12.38 -18.26 0.19
C VAL A 165 12.53 -18.29 1.70
N LEU A 166 11.41 -18.30 2.41
CA LEU A 166 11.37 -18.39 3.87
C LEU A 166 10.74 -19.71 4.27
N TYR A 167 11.50 -20.56 4.96
CA TYR A 167 11.04 -21.86 5.44
C TYR A 167 10.76 -21.83 6.95
N GLU A 168 9.90 -22.75 7.43
CA GLU A 168 9.53 -22.88 8.84
C GLU A 168 10.20 -24.06 9.55
N ASP A 169 10.21 -25.23 8.92
CA ASP A 169 10.75 -26.44 9.54
C ASP A 169 12.25 -26.56 9.26
N GLU A 170 12.63 -27.51 8.39
CA GLU A 170 14.02 -27.77 8.02
C GLU A 170 14.42 -26.98 6.77
N PRO A 171 15.72 -26.72 6.58
CA PRO A 171 16.24 -26.16 5.34
C PRO A 171 15.75 -26.94 4.13
N LEU A 172 15.42 -26.21 3.06
CA LEU A 172 14.93 -26.80 1.82
C LEU A 172 16.08 -27.43 1.04
N GLU A 173 16.07 -28.76 0.92
CA GLU A 173 16.98 -29.50 0.04
C GLU A 173 16.86 -28.97 -1.41
N ASP A 174 18.00 -28.76 -2.07
CA ASP A 174 18.10 -28.32 -3.47
C ASP A 174 17.40 -26.99 -3.82
N CYS A 175 17.16 -26.10 -2.84
CA CYS A 175 16.62 -24.77 -3.11
C CYS A 175 17.64 -23.89 -3.86
N GLN A 176 17.34 -23.57 -5.12
CA GLN A 176 18.18 -22.71 -5.97
C GLN A 176 18.07 -21.21 -5.65
N HIS A 177 17.14 -20.84 -4.80
CA HIS A 177 16.90 -19.45 -4.39
C HIS A 177 17.57 -19.16 -3.06
N GLN A 178 17.88 -17.88 -2.80
CA GLN A 178 18.26 -17.43 -1.47
C GLN A 178 17.17 -17.87 -0.48
N SER A 179 17.57 -18.56 0.60
CA SER A 179 16.63 -19.04 1.60
C SER A 179 17.13 -18.80 3.01
N PHE A 180 16.18 -18.61 3.92
CA PHE A 180 16.43 -18.48 5.37
C PHE A 180 15.28 -19.10 6.14
N HIS A 181 15.55 -19.57 7.35
CA HIS A 181 14.47 -19.86 8.28
C HIS A 181 13.73 -18.55 8.60
N ARG A 182 12.40 -18.58 8.58
CA ARG A 182 11.55 -17.37 8.61
C ARG A 182 11.70 -16.50 9.87
N ASN A 183 12.21 -17.07 10.96
CA ASN A 183 12.44 -16.37 12.23
C ASN A 183 13.88 -15.88 12.41
N GLU A 184 14.77 -16.13 11.44
CA GLU A 184 16.13 -15.59 11.50
C GLU A 184 16.13 -14.09 11.19
N CYS A 185 16.84 -13.30 12.02
CA CYS A 185 17.02 -11.87 11.77
C CYS A 185 17.64 -11.59 10.39
N LYS A 186 18.54 -12.49 9.94
CA LYS A 186 19.20 -12.42 8.64
C LYS A 186 18.22 -12.35 7.47
N ALA A 187 17.05 -12.99 7.57
CA ALA A 187 16.01 -12.93 6.54
C ALA A 187 15.49 -11.51 6.35
N MET A 188 15.20 -10.82 7.46
CA MET A 188 14.72 -9.43 7.44
C MET A 188 15.82 -8.48 6.98
N GLU A 189 17.04 -8.63 7.52
CA GLU A 189 18.19 -7.82 7.14
C GLU A 189 18.49 -7.91 5.63
N TRP A 190 18.48 -9.13 5.09
CA TRP A 190 18.69 -9.36 3.67
C TRP A 190 17.61 -8.70 2.83
N LEU A 191 16.33 -8.87 3.19
CA LEU A 191 15.21 -8.32 2.42
C LEU A 191 15.18 -6.79 2.46
N VAL A 192 15.42 -6.20 3.62
CA VAL A 192 15.54 -4.74 3.74
C VAL A 192 16.67 -4.24 2.86
N LYS A 193 17.85 -4.86 2.91
CA LYS A 193 19.00 -4.49 2.06
C LYS A 193 18.68 -4.60 0.57
N TYR A 194 17.98 -5.68 0.19
CA TYR A 194 17.52 -5.89 -1.18
C TYR A 194 16.58 -4.75 -1.63
N LEU A 195 15.61 -4.38 -0.79
CA LEU A 195 14.64 -3.33 -1.09
C LEU A 195 15.28 -1.94 -1.16
N THR A 196 16.17 -1.60 -0.23
CA THR A 196 16.84 -0.29 -0.23
C THR A 196 17.71 -0.11 -1.48
N ALA A 197 18.41 -1.16 -1.91
CA ALA A 197 19.22 -1.13 -3.13
C ALA A 197 18.39 -0.86 -4.40
N LYS A 198 17.06 -1.10 -4.37
CA LYS A 198 16.15 -0.82 -5.50
C LYS A 198 15.64 0.61 -5.54
N GLN A 199 15.80 1.38 -4.47
CA GLN A 199 15.47 2.81 -4.44
C GLN A 199 16.62 3.68 -4.96
N ASP A 200 17.86 3.16 -4.87
CA ASP A 200 19.07 3.86 -5.30
C ASP A 200 19.37 3.71 -6.82
N THR A 201 18.52 3.01 -7.58
CA THR A 201 18.70 2.71 -9.02
C THR A 201 17.64 3.42 -9.87
#